data_AF-A0A7C4D7M6-F1
#
_entry.id   AF-A0A7C4D7M6-F1
#
_cell.length_a   1.000
_cell.length_b   1.000
_cell.length_c   1.000
_cell.angle_alpha   90.00
_cell.angle_beta   90.00
_cell.angle_gamma   90.00
#
_symmetry.space_group_name_H-M   'P 1'
#
loop_
_entity.id
_entity.type
_entity.pdbx_description
1 polymer ?
#
loop_
_entity_poly.entity_id
_entity_poly.type
_entity_poly.pdbx_seq_one_letter_code
_entity_poly.pdbx_strand_id
1 'polypeptide(L)'
;MDKLEIYLCEYNEIEQFFTRHYVTSISKCVFIKETDLGELREKMPQKLVDQLINDKEIVVTDEELIEKLVGKQSIEKRYVYLLIRF
;
A
#
# COMPACT_ATOMS: atom_id res chain seq x y z
N MET A 1 -0.08 9.54 19.81
CA MET A 1 -1.09 8.82 19.01
C MET A 1 -0.42 8.51 17.70
N ASP A 2 -0.06 7.26 17.49
CA ASP A 2 0.66 6.82 16.29
C ASP A 2 -0.27 6.94 15.08
N LYS A 3 0.11 7.77 14.12
CA LYS A 3 -0.68 8.05 12.92
C LYS A 3 -0.18 7.16 11.78
N LEU A 4 -1.10 6.52 11.08
CA LEU A 4 -0.79 5.67 9.95
C LEU A 4 -1.25 6.34 8.65
N GLU A 5 -0.33 6.50 7.71
CA GLU A 5 -0.63 6.96 6.37
C GLU A 5 -0.80 5.75 5.44
N ILE A 6 -1.95 5.69 4.75
CA ILE A 6 -2.24 4.66 3.76
C ILE A 6 -2.05 5.23 2.36
N TYR A 7 -1.13 4.64 1.60
CA TYR A 7 -0.89 4.95 0.20
C TYR A 7 -1.34 3.79 -0.67
N LEU A 8 -2.08 4.09 -1.74
CA LEU A 8 -2.38 3.12 -2.80
C LEU A 8 -1.43 3.38 -3.96
N CYS A 9 -0.59 2.41 -4.26
CA CYS A 9 0.36 2.47 -5.36
C CYS A 9 -0.14 1.63 -6.53
N GLU A 10 -0.06 2.17 -7.74
CA GLU A 10 -0.37 1.46 -8.97
C GLU A 10 0.88 1.37 -9.84
N TYR A 11 1.18 0.17 -10.33
CA TYR A 11 2.19 -0.04 -11.35
C TYR A 11 1.67 0.45 -12.69
N ASN A 12 2.15 1.61 -13.13
CA ASN A 12 1.96 2.04 -14.51
C ASN A 12 3.10 1.48 -15.35
N GLU A 13 2.84 0.37 -16.05
CA GLU A 13 3.69 -0.05 -17.16
C GLU A 13 3.42 0.92 -18.31
N ILE A 14 4.27 1.95 -18.43
CA ILE A 14 4.24 2.81 -19.62
C ILE A 14 4.86 1.97 -20.74
N GLU A 15 4.05 1.55 -21.72
CA GLU A 15 4.54 0.99 -22.98
C GLU A 15 5.40 2.05 -23.69
N GLN A 16 6.72 2.00 -23.46
CA GLN A 16 7.66 2.81 -24.21
C GLN A 16 7.86 2.19 -25.58
N PHE A 17 7.41 2.88 -26.63
CA PHE A 17 7.56 2.50 -28.05
C PHE A 17 9.02 2.42 -28.54
N PHE A 18 10.03 2.55 -27.67
CA PHE A 18 11.44 2.47 -28.04
C PHE A 18 12.26 1.68 -27.02
N THR A 19 12.92 0.64 -27.51
CA THR A 19 13.86 -0.23 -26.81
C THR A 19 15.12 0.51 -26.39
N ARG A 20 15.15 1.06 -25.16
CA ARG A 20 16.39 1.24 -24.41
C ARG A 20 16.13 0.92 -22.94
N HIS A 21 16.38 -0.34 -22.60
CA HIS A 21 16.78 -0.84 -21.28
C HIS A 21 16.73 0.20 -20.15
N TYR A 22 15.57 0.37 -19.53
CA TYR A 22 15.34 0.75 -18.13
C TYR A 22 13.83 0.91 -17.99
N VAL A 23 13.11 -0.20 -17.81
CA VAL A 23 11.72 -0.13 -17.33
C VAL A 23 11.84 0.25 -15.86
N THR A 24 11.93 1.55 -15.57
CA THR A 24 11.72 2.02 -14.20
C THR A 24 10.23 1.86 -13.96
N SER A 25 9.84 0.88 -13.15
CA SER A 25 8.47 0.76 -12.66
C SER A 25 8.12 2.05 -11.90
N ILE A 26 7.45 3.00 -12.57
CA ILE A 26 6.98 4.21 -11.92
C ILE A 26 5.72 3.81 -11.17
N SER A 27 5.88 3.49 -9.89
CA SER A 27 4.75 3.30 -8.99
C SER A 27 4.14 4.66 -8.68
N LYS A 28 2.93 4.91 -9.16
CA LYS A 28 2.19 6.12 -8.79
C LYS A 28 1.45 5.83 -7.49
N CYS A 29 1.98 6.35 -6.38
CA CYS A 29 1.36 6.24 -5.07
C CYS A 29 0.45 7.45 -4.80
N VAL A 30 -0.78 7.19 -4.38
CA VAL A 30 -1.77 8.19 -4.00
C VAL A 30 -2.08 8.01 -2.52
N PHE A 31 -1.97 9.09 -1.75
CA PHE A 31 -2.44 9.10 -0.37
C PHE A 31 -3.95 8.88 -0.34
N ILE A 32 -4.39 7.86 0.39
CA ILE A 32 -5.80 7.50 0.52
C ILE A 32 -6.39 8.14 1.79
N LYS A 33 -5.75 7.88 2.93
CA LYS A 33 -6.23 8.34 4.24
C LYS A 33 -5.15 8.22 5.31
N GLU A 34 -5.35 8.99 6.36
CA GLU A 34 -4.69 8.80 7.66
C GLU A 34 -5.67 8.03 8.57
N THR A 35 -5.18 7.01 9.27
CA THR A 35 -5.97 6.25 10.25
C THR A 35 -5.10 5.97 11.48
N ASP A 36 -5.70 5.53 12.56
CA ASP A 36 -4.97 5.07 13.73
C ASP A 36 -4.68 3.56 13.65
N LEU A 37 -3.65 3.16 14.40
CA LEU A 37 -3.24 1.76 14.45
C LEU A 37 -4.33 0.86 15.08
N GLY A 38 -5.26 1.43 15.85
CA GLY A 38 -6.38 0.75 16.47
C GLY A 38 -7.36 0.21 15.43
N GLU A 39 -7.83 1.07 14.53
CA GLU A 39 -8.72 0.69 13.42
C GLU A 39 -8.09 -0.37 12.49
N LEU A 40 -6.77 -0.37 12.34
CA LEU A 40 -6.08 -1.32 11.46
C LEU A 40 -6.04 -2.74 12.04
N ARG A 41 -5.94 -2.87 13.37
CA ARG A 41 -5.94 -4.17 14.08
C ARG A 41 -7.21 -4.97 13.84
N GLU A 42 -8.32 -4.29 13.60
CA GLU A 42 -9.60 -4.94 13.28
C GLU A 42 -9.69 -5.38 11.82
N LYS A 43 -8.93 -4.75 10.92
CA LYS A 43 -9.01 -4.94 9.46
C LYS A 43 -7.88 -5.78 8.89
N MET A 44 -6.80 -5.99 9.64
CA MET A 44 -5.60 -6.73 9.21
C MET A 44 -5.20 -7.83 10.20
N PRO A 45 -4.55 -8.90 9.70
CA PRO A 45 -3.92 -9.90 10.54
C PRO A 45 -2.94 -9.28 11.54
N GLN A 46 -3.01 -9.71 12.80
CA GLN A 46 -2.13 -9.25 13.88
C GLN A 46 -0.64 -9.31 13.49
N LYS A 47 -0.23 -10.37 12.78
CA LYS A 47 1.15 -10.54 12.29
C LYS A 47 1.63 -9.40 11.40
N LEU A 48 0.78 -8.90 10.49
CA LEU A 48 1.13 -7.78 9.60
C LEU A 48 1.17 -6.46 10.37
N VAL A 49 0.30 -6.30 11.37
CA VAL A 49 0.33 -5.14 12.26
C VAL A 49 1.63 -5.13 13.08
N ASP A 50 2.03 -6.27 13.63
CA ASP A 50 3.27 -6.38 14.38
C ASP A 50 4.49 -6.10 13.49
N GLN A 51 4.48 -6.55 12.24
CA GLN A 51 5.52 -6.18 11.25
C GLN A 51 5.51 -4.66 10.99
N LEU A 52 4.35 -4.06 10.76
CA LEU A 52 4.22 -2.62 10.54
C LEU A 52 4.70 -1.79 11.73
N ILE A 53 4.46 -2.24 12.97
CA ILE A 53 4.98 -1.57 14.18
C ILE A 53 6.52 -1.65 14.24
N ASN A 54 7.10 -2.81 13.92
CA ASN A 54 8.54 -3.04 14.02
C ASN A 54 9.31 -2.35 12.88
N ASP A 55 8.85 -2.53 11.64
CA ASP A 55 9.52 -2.07 10.43
C ASP A 55 9.12 -0.63 10.07
N LYS A 56 8.07 -0.10 10.72
CA LYS A 56 7.45 1.23 10.48
C LYS A 56 6.81 1.41 9.10
N GLU A 57 7.00 0.44 8.21
CA GLU A 57 6.41 0.37 6.88
C GLU A 57 6.00 -1.07 6.58
N ILE A 58 4.98 -1.24 5.75
CA ILE A 58 4.68 -2.54 5.17
C ILE A 58 4.05 -2.38 3.79
N VAL A 59 4.43 -3.27 2.88
CA VAL A 59 3.81 -3.41 1.56
C VAL A 59 2.81 -4.55 1.62
N VAL A 60 1.56 -4.26 1.29
CA VAL A 60 0.48 -5.24 1.18
C VAL A 60 0.14 -5.41 -0.30
N THR A 61 0.38 -6.60 -0.84
CA THR A 61 0.04 -6.98 -2.21
C THR A 61 -1.18 -7.90 -2.29
N ASP A 62 -1.74 -8.26 -1.15
CA ASP A 62 -2.90 -9.15 -1.05
C ASP A 62 -4.18 -8.39 -1.43
N GLU A 63 -4.87 -8.84 -2.47
CA GLU A 63 -6.03 -8.15 -3.04
C GLU A 63 -7.18 -8.02 -2.03
N GLU A 64 -7.47 -9.08 -1.26
CA GLU A 64 -8.55 -9.07 -0.26
C GLU A 64 -8.27 -8.05 0.86
N LEU A 65 -7.01 -7.94 1.29
CA LEU A 65 -6.60 -6.94 2.28
C LEU A 65 -6.61 -5.52 1.71
N ILE A 66 -6.18 -5.33 0.46
CA ILE A 66 -6.23 -4.04 -0.22
C ILE A 66 -7.68 -3.55 -0.31
N GLU A 67 -8.62 -4.41 -0.70
CA GLU A 67 -10.04 -4.10 -0.76
C GLU A 67 -10.59 -3.71 0.62
N LYS A 68 -10.22 -4.43 1.68
CA LYS A 68 -10.64 -4.10 3.07
C LYS A 68 -10.09 -2.75 3.55
N LEU A 69 -8.86 -2.40 3.18
CA LEU A 69 -8.20 -1.17 3.64
C LEU A 69 -8.68 0.08 2.88
N VAL A 70 -8.87 -0.05 1.57
CA VAL A 70 -9.13 1.07 0.66
C VAL A 70 -10.60 1.13 0.23
N GLY A 71 -11.37 0.05 0.37
CA GLY A 71 -12.78 -0.01 0.02
C GLY A 71 -13.06 0.06 -1.49
N LYS A 72 -12.04 -0.11 -2.33
CA LYS A 72 -12.19 -0.09 -3.80
C LYS A 72 -12.08 -1.50 -4.34
N GLN A 73 -13.08 -1.92 -5.12
CA GLN A 73 -13.09 -3.23 -5.79
C GLN A 73 -11.98 -3.30 -6.84
N SER A 74 -11.24 -4.42 -6.81
CA SER A 74 -10.47 -5.02 -7.90
C SER A 74 -9.79 -4.01 -8.82
N ILE A 75 -8.55 -3.65 -8.49
CA ILE A 75 -7.71 -2.99 -9.48
C ILE A 75 -6.42 -3.76 -9.68
N GLU A 76 -6.33 -4.41 -10.83
CA GLU A 76 -5.15 -5.10 -11.32
C GLU A 76 -3.92 -4.20 -11.21
N LYS A 77 -2.79 -4.77 -10.80
CA LYS A 77 -1.48 -4.10 -10.67
C LYS A 77 -1.38 -3.01 -9.58
N ARG A 78 -2.17 -3.09 -8.50
CA ARG A 78 -2.05 -2.21 -7.32
C ARG A 78 -1.51 -2.91 -6.08
N TYR A 79 -0.79 -2.16 -5.24
CA TYR A 79 -0.39 -2.56 -3.89
C TYR A 79 -0.66 -1.41 -2.91
N VAL A 80 -0.83 -1.74 -1.64
CA VAL A 80 -0.98 -0.75 -0.58
C VAL A 80 0.33 -0.63 0.18
N TYR A 81 0.80 0.60 0.34
CA TYR A 81 1.96 0.94 1.14
C TYR A 81 1.48 1.66 2.40
N LEU A 82 1.74 1.06 3.55
CA LEU A 82 1.37 1.60 4.86
C LEU A 82 2.62 2.14 5.53
N LEU A 83 2.52 3.33 6.10
CA LEU A 83 3.62 4.01 6.79
C LEU A 83 3.16 4.52 8.16
N ILE A 84 3.89 4.18 9.21
CA ILE A 84 3.68 4.76 10.55
C ILE A 84 4.51 6.05 10.68
N ARG A 85 3.84 7.13 11.10
CA ARG A 85 4.50 8.34 11.62
C ARG A 85 4.35 8.42 13.15
N PHE A 86 5.50 8.51 13.81
CA PHE A 86 5.64 8.79 15.25
C PHE A 86 5.76 10.30 15.49
#